data_AF-A0A950QS35-F1
#
_entry.id   AF-A0A950QS35-F1
#
_cell.length_a   1.000
_cell.length_b   1.000
_cell.length_c   1.000
_cell.angle_alpha   90.00
_cell.angle_beta   90.00
_cell.angle_gamma   90.00
#
_symmetry.space_group_name_H-M   'P 1'
#
loop_
_entity.id
_entity.type
_entity.pdbx_description
1 polymer ?
#
loop_
_entity_poly.entity_id
_entity_poly.type
_entity_poly.pdbx_seq_one_letter_code
_entity_poly.pdbx_strand_id
1 'polypeptide(L)'
;MRKAMRFMTSLALAGALTAPLAMQARDKDDHDRDKHRVYDRSHRDYHDWDDRENNAYRNWYGQTYQNRQYRDYNRLHRKDQNAYWTWRHNHPENDHDRDDRH
;
A
#
# COMPACT_ATOMS: atom_id res chain seq x y z
N MET A 1 -22.69 36.13 67.54
CA MET A 1 -21.86 34.98 68.01
C MET A 1 -22.75 33.77 68.21
N ARG A 2 -22.58 32.71 67.41
CA ARG A 2 -22.76 31.28 67.76
C ARG A 2 -22.58 30.44 66.48
N LYS A 3 -21.42 29.80 66.45
CA LYS A 3 -20.89 28.70 65.61
C LYS A 3 -21.85 28.12 64.56
N ALA A 4 -21.54 28.35 63.28
CA ALA A 4 -21.89 27.41 62.22
C ALA A 4 -20.64 26.58 61.89
N MET A 5 -20.83 25.27 61.99
CA MET A 5 -19.81 24.25 62.06
C MET A 5 -19.17 24.02 60.69
N ARG A 6 -17.83 24.04 60.65
CA ARG A 6 -17.03 23.62 59.50
C ARG A 6 -17.17 22.10 59.38
N PHE A 7 -17.66 21.63 58.24
CA PHE A 7 -17.52 20.24 57.80
C PHE A 7 -16.77 20.23 56.47
N MET A 8 -15.43 20.27 56.58
CA MET A 8 -14.54 19.76 55.55
C MET A 8 -14.56 18.24 55.64
N THR A 9 -15.02 17.57 54.58
CA THR A 9 -14.81 16.13 54.32
C THR A 9 -15.17 15.92 52.84
N SER A 10 -14.17 15.87 51.95
CA SER A 10 -13.50 14.64 51.45
C SER A 10 -14.35 13.94 50.39
N LEU A 11 -13.85 13.45 49.25
CA LEU A 11 -12.51 13.21 48.74
C LEU A 11 -12.70 13.10 47.21
N ALA A 12 -11.94 13.85 46.40
CA ALA A 12 -12.03 13.70 44.94
C ALA A 12 -11.51 12.30 44.57
N LEU A 13 -12.36 11.48 43.98
CA LEU A 13 -12.04 10.11 43.58
C LEU A 13 -11.05 10.16 42.40
N ALA A 14 -9.76 10.06 42.70
CA ALA A 14 -8.71 9.92 41.70
C ALA A 14 -8.81 8.52 41.06
N GLY A 15 -9.27 8.46 39.82
CA GLY A 15 -9.23 7.25 39.00
C GLY A 15 -7.79 6.93 38.61
N ALA A 16 -7.12 6.07 39.36
CA ALA A 16 -5.84 5.49 38.96
C ALA A 16 -6.10 4.40 37.91
N LEU A 17 -6.13 4.79 36.63
CA LEU A 17 -6.05 3.84 35.52
C LEU A 17 -4.63 3.28 35.48
N THR A 18 -4.46 2.14 36.16
CA THR A 18 -3.32 1.27 36.00
C THR A 18 -3.44 0.54 34.67
N ALA A 19 -2.88 1.12 33.61
CA ALA A 19 -2.55 0.36 32.42
C ALA A 19 -1.03 0.25 32.37
N PRO A 20 -0.44 -0.96 32.43
CA PRO A 20 0.90 -1.13 31.89
C PRO A 20 0.79 -0.74 30.42
N LEU A 21 1.38 0.40 30.06
CA LEU A 21 1.84 0.58 28.70
C LEU A 21 2.99 -0.41 28.53
N ALA A 22 2.64 -1.68 28.38
CA ALA A 22 3.35 -2.54 27.47
C ALA A 22 3.27 -1.80 26.13
N MET A 23 4.22 -0.90 25.91
CA MET A 23 4.75 -0.69 24.58
C MET A 23 5.32 -2.06 24.22
N GLN A 24 4.42 -2.98 23.84
CA GLN A 24 4.74 -3.97 22.83
C GLN A 24 5.40 -3.13 21.76
N ALA A 25 6.72 -3.33 21.63
CA ALA A 25 7.41 -3.11 20.39
C ALA A 25 6.39 -3.49 19.31
N ARG A 26 5.91 -2.51 18.57
CA ARG A 26 5.21 -2.81 17.34
C ARG A 26 6.32 -3.25 16.42
N ASP A 27 6.71 -4.52 16.59
CA ASP A 27 7.07 -5.39 15.50
C ASP A 27 5.99 -5.17 14.44
N LYS A 28 6.39 -4.32 13.52
CA LYS A 28 5.81 -4.07 12.21
C LYS A 28 7.07 -3.74 11.40
N ASP A 29 7.98 -4.67 11.11
CA ASP A 29 7.80 -6.04 10.62
C ASP A 29 6.50 -6.22 9.81
N ASP A 30 6.12 -5.15 9.14
CA ASP A 30 5.02 -5.09 8.21
C ASP A 30 5.65 -5.10 6.81
N HIS A 31 5.80 -6.32 6.32
CA HIS A 31 5.71 -6.71 4.92
C HIS A 31 6.99 -6.68 4.07
N ASP A 32 7.77 -7.75 4.22
CA ASP A 32 8.08 -8.66 3.10
C ASP A 32 6.81 -9.05 2.32
N ARG A 33 6.10 -8.08 1.73
CA ARG A 33 5.46 -8.37 0.46
C ARG A 33 6.65 -8.56 -0.45
N ASP A 34 6.80 -9.76 -1.01
CA ASP A 34 7.50 -9.95 -2.28
C ASP A 34 6.94 -8.93 -3.29
N LYS A 35 7.39 -7.68 -3.20
CA LYS A 35 7.09 -6.64 -4.14
C LYS A 35 7.94 -7.07 -5.32
N HIS A 36 7.34 -7.80 -6.25
CA HIS A 36 7.93 -8.11 -7.53
C HIS A 36 8.13 -6.77 -8.25
N ARG A 37 9.20 -6.05 -7.92
CA ARG A 37 9.51 -4.78 -8.54
C ARG A 37 10.16 -5.08 -9.87
N VAL A 38 9.60 -4.52 -10.93
CA VAL A 38 10.15 -4.63 -12.27
C VAL A 38 10.81 -3.31 -12.62
N TYR A 39 12.05 -3.40 -13.09
CA TYR A 39 12.80 -2.23 -13.54
C TYR A 39 12.52 -1.99 -15.02
N ASP A 40 11.91 -0.85 -15.34
CA ASP A 40 11.84 -0.37 -16.71
C ASP A 40 13.12 0.40 -17.05
N ARG A 41 13.92 -0.23 -17.91
CA ARG A 41 15.19 0.37 -18.37
C ARG A 41 14.98 1.58 -19.28
N SER A 42 13.81 1.70 -19.88
CA SER A 42 13.47 2.70 -20.90
C SER A 42 13.24 4.06 -20.27
N HIS A 43 12.49 4.09 -19.15
CA HIS A 43 12.20 5.30 -18.39
C HIS A 43 12.99 5.40 -17.08
N ARG A 44 13.78 4.36 -16.74
CA ARG A 44 14.68 4.29 -15.57
C ARG A 44 13.94 4.37 -14.24
N ASP A 45 12.76 3.78 -14.19
CA ASP A 45 11.85 3.70 -13.06
C ASP A 45 11.61 2.25 -12.62
N TYR A 46 11.16 2.11 -11.38
CA TYR A 46 10.78 0.83 -10.79
C TYR A 46 9.27 0.82 -10.61
N HIS A 47 8.63 -0.18 -11.21
CA HIS A 47 7.21 -0.42 -11.07
C HIS A 47 6.95 -1.61 -10.17
N ASP A 48 5.92 -1.51 -9.34
CA ASP A 48 5.45 -2.64 -8.55
C ASP A 48 4.59 -3.54 -9.44
N TRP A 49 4.96 -4.82 -9.57
CA TRP A 49 4.17 -5.81 -10.29
C TRP A 49 3.09 -6.37 -9.37
N ASP A 50 1.98 -5.64 -9.24
CA ASP A 50 0.80 -6.08 -8.50
C ASP A 50 -0.28 -6.66 -9.43
N ASP A 51 -1.43 -7.06 -8.88
CA ASP A 51 -2.52 -7.67 -9.65
C ASP A 51 -3.06 -6.76 -10.76
N ARG A 52 -3.00 -5.44 -10.54
CA ARG A 52 -3.45 -4.41 -11.48
C ARG A 52 -2.46 -4.28 -12.63
N GLU A 53 -1.16 -4.27 -12.34
CA GLU A 53 -0.13 -4.33 -13.36
C GLU A 53 -0.20 -5.62 -14.18
N ASN A 54 -0.47 -6.75 -13.52
CA ASN A 54 -0.69 -8.03 -14.21
C ASN A 54 -1.92 -8.01 -15.14
N ASN A 55 -3.02 -7.34 -14.74
CA ASN A 55 -4.20 -7.17 -15.58
C ASN A 55 -3.92 -6.25 -16.77
N ALA A 56 -3.25 -5.12 -16.55
CA ALA A 56 -2.82 -4.21 -17.61
C ALA A 56 -1.92 -4.93 -18.62
N TYR A 57 -0.96 -5.71 -18.14
CA TYR A 57 -0.10 -6.55 -18.96
C TYR A 57 -0.88 -7.55 -19.80
N ARG A 58 -1.84 -8.28 -19.21
CA ARG A 58 -2.69 -9.23 -19.93
C ARG A 58 -3.52 -8.56 -21.02
N ASN A 59 -4.09 -7.40 -20.71
CA ASN A 59 -4.89 -6.62 -21.67
C ASN A 59 -4.02 -6.13 -22.84
N TRP A 60 -2.85 -5.56 -22.56
CA TRP A 60 -1.87 -5.18 -23.58
C TRP A 60 -1.41 -6.37 -24.42
N TYR A 61 -1.13 -7.52 -23.79
CA TYR A 61 -0.67 -8.73 -24.47
C TYR A 61 -1.74 -9.28 -25.42
N GLY A 62 -3.00 -9.33 -24.96
CA GLY A 62 -4.14 -9.76 -25.77
C GLY A 62 -4.34 -8.90 -27.03
N GLN A 63 -4.22 -7.57 -26.88
CA GLN A 63 -4.32 -6.62 -27.99
C GLN A 63 -3.13 -6.70 -28.95
N THR A 64 -1.91 -6.76 -28.42
CA THR A 64 -0.68 -6.71 -29.22
C THR A 64 -0.45 -8.00 -29.99
N TYR A 65 -0.75 -9.15 -29.38
CA TYR A 65 -0.47 -10.47 -29.95
C TYR A 65 -1.71 -11.23 -30.42
N GLN A 66 -2.87 -10.57 -30.55
CA GLN A 66 -4.12 -11.18 -31.04
C GLN A 66 -4.49 -12.47 -30.30
N ASN A 67 -4.39 -12.48 -28.97
CA ASN A 67 -4.64 -13.65 -28.13
C ASN A 67 -3.77 -14.89 -28.43
N ARG A 68 -2.52 -14.71 -28.89
CA ARG A 68 -1.52 -15.79 -28.82
C ARG A 68 -1.39 -16.33 -27.39
N GLN A 69 -0.80 -17.52 -27.28
CA GLN A 69 -0.55 -18.14 -25.98
C GLN A 69 0.12 -17.16 -25.03
N TYR A 70 -0.51 -16.93 -23.87
CA TYR A 70 -0.01 -16.02 -22.86
C TYR A 70 1.42 -16.37 -22.47
N ARG A 71 2.27 -15.35 -22.40
CA ARG A 71 3.66 -15.48 -21.97
C ARG A 71 3.90 -14.54 -20.81
N ASP A 72 4.49 -15.05 -19.74
CA ASP A 72 4.87 -14.24 -18.59
C ASP A 72 5.82 -13.11 -19.01
N TYR A 73 5.69 -11.95 -18.38
CA TYR A 73 6.52 -10.78 -18.66
C TYR A 73 8.03 -11.10 -18.59
N ASN A 74 8.46 -11.90 -17.61
CA ASN A 74 9.86 -12.30 -17.42
C ASN A 74 10.40 -13.17 -18.58
N ARG A 75 9.50 -13.78 -19.36
CA ARG A 75 9.84 -14.61 -20.54
C ARG A 75 9.73 -13.83 -21.85
N LEU A 76 9.32 -12.57 -21.80
CA LEU A 76 9.30 -11.70 -22.98
C LEU A 76 10.71 -11.38 -23.46
N HIS A 77 10.82 -11.09 -24.76
CA HIS A 77 12.05 -10.52 -25.29
C HIS A 77 12.18 -9.08 -24.81
N ARG A 78 13.40 -8.58 -24.66
CA ARG A 78 13.66 -7.22 -24.15
C ARG A 78 12.95 -6.12 -24.95
N LYS A 79 12.74 -6.33 -26.26
CA LYS A 79 11.98 -5.39 -27.11
C LYS A 79 10.50 -5.34 -26.73
N ASP A 80 9.90 -6.49 -26.43
CA ASP A 80 8.50 -6.58 -26.03
C ASP A 80 8.27 -5.99 -24.64
N GLN A 81 9.21 -6.21 -23.71
CA GLN A 81 9.18 -5.59 -22.39
C GLN A 81 9.19 -4.05 -22.48
N ASN A 82 10.06 -3.50 -23.33
CA ASN A 82 10.11 -2.06 -23.59
C ASN A 82 8.80 -1.56 -24.22
N ALA A 83 8.25 -2.29 -25.20
CA ALA A 83 6.98 -1.93 -25.82
C ALA A 83 5.82 -1.92 -24.82
N TYR A 84 5.80 -2.85 -23.87
CA TYR A 84 4.85 -2.86 -22.76
C TYR A 84 4.96 -1.59 -21.92
N TRP A 85 6.16 -1.22 -21.47
CA TRP A 85 6.35 -0.02 -20.66
C TRP A 85 6.00 1.25 -21.42
N THR A 86 6.40 1.37 -22.69
CA THR A 86 5.97 2.49 -23.54
C THR A 86 4.44 2.58 -23.63
N TRP A 87 3.74 1.45 -23.79
CA TRP A 87 2.28 1.45 -23.77
C TRP A 87 1.72 1.85 -22.41
N ARG A 88 2.32 1.35 -21.31
CA ARG A 88 1.88 1.61 -19.94
C ARG A 88 1.95 3.08 -19.56
N HIS A 89 3.01 3.77 -19.98
CA HIS A 89 3.16 5.22 -19.82
C HIS A 89 2.11 6.03 -20.61
N ASN A 90 1.53 5.45 -21.67
CA ASN A 90 0.44 6.08 -22.42
C ASN A 90 -0.96 5.71 -21.90
N HIS A 91 -1.08 4.71 -21.00
CA HIS A 91 -2.35 4.25 -20.44
C HIS A 91 -2.31 4.26 -18.90
N PRO A 92 -2.33 5.46 -18.28
CA PRO A 92 -2.32 5.62 -16.82
C PRO A 92 -3.70 5.39 -16.20
N GLU A 93 -4.77 5.29 -16.98
CA GLU A 93 -6.16 5.13 -16.50
C GLU A 93 -6.32 3.96 -15.53
N ASN A 94 -5.46 2.95 -15.70
CA ASN A 94 -5.42 1.83 -14.81
C ASN A 94 -4.83 2.15 -13.45
N ASP A 95 -4.41 3.39 -13.09
CA ASP A 95 -3.73 3.79 -11.83
C ASP A 95 -4.53 4.56 -10.75
N HIS A 96 -5.74 5.03 -11.03
CA HIS A 96 -6.34 6.11 -10.22
C HIS A 96 -7.19 5.69 -8.99
N ASP A 97 -7.54 4.42 -8.80
CA ASP A 97 -8.53 4.02 -7.76
C ASP A 97 -8.03 3.95 -6.29
N ARG A 98 -6.86 4.50 -5.93
CA ARG A 98 -6.35 4.42 -4.53
C ARG A 98 -6.30 5.73 -3.76
N ASP A 99 -6.54 6.88 -4.40
CA ASP A 99 -6.30 8.18 -3.77
C ASP A 99 -7.55 8.90 -3.19
N ASP A 100 -8.74 8.30 -3.24
CA ASP A 100 -9.98 8.91 -2.70
C ASP A 100 -10.35 8.44 -1.27
N ARG A 101 -9.36 8.28 -0.38
CA ARG A 101 -9.64 7.99 1.04
C ARG A 101 -8.78 8.84 1.96
N HIS A 102 -9.11 10.13 2.08
CA HIS A 102 -8.68 10.95 3.21
C HIS A 102 -9.79 11.87 3.69
#